data_AF-A0A316W9E3-F1
#
_entry.id   AF-A0A316W9E3-F1
#
_cell.length_a   1.000
_cell.length_b   1.000
_cell.length_c   1.000
_cell.angle_alpha   90.00
_cell.angle_beta   90.00
_cell.angle_gamma   90.00
#
_symmetry.space_group_name_H-M   'P 1'
#
loop_
_entity.id
_entity.type
_entity.pdbx_description
1 polymer ?
#
loop_
_entity_poly.entity_id
_entity_poly.type
_entity_poly.pdbx_seq_one_letter_code
_entity_poly.pdbx_strand_id
1 'polypeptide(L)'
;MSGAPTRSNLLRLYRDYMRTAQSFSSYNFRTYFQRRSRDMFRSALLPEHVATSSPYSQSGNVTEPVSPSTLTSTPPTGLSSPATQDEMLKAWYDSARKDLAVLRRSALTNQMYAGEKLVVEQPRLVVGGGGAGGEAATGGSGQPVSGPQSGGGAPPSG
;
A
#
# COMPACT_ATOMS: atom_id res chain seq x y z
N MET A 1 5.07 -27.46 -22.38
CA MET A 1 3.90 -26.64 -22.01
C MET A 1 4.20 -26.04 -20.63
N SER A 2 4.24 -24.71 -20.49
CA SER A 2 4.49 -24.07 -19.19
C SER A 2 3.31 -24.35 -18.26
N GLY A 3 3.56 -24.98 -17.13
CA GLY A 3 2.56 -25.20 -16.07
C GLY A 3 2.06 -23.89 -15.45
N ALA A 4 1.15 -24.02 -14.49
CA ALA A 4 0.59 -22.90 -13.75
C ALA A 4 1.69 -21.97 -13.17
N PRO A 5 1.46 -20.65 -13.11
CA PRO A 5 2.46 -19.71 -12.63
C PRO A 5 2.78 -19.95 -11.14
N THR A 6 4.07 -20.10 -10.81
CA THR A 6 4.50 -20.28 -9.42
C THR A 6 4.31 -18.99 -8.60
N ARG A 7 4.14 -19.13 -7.28
CA ARG A 7 4.01 -17.99 -6.34
C ARG A 7 5.12 -16.94 -6.52
N SER A 8 6.36 -17.38 -6.77
CA SER A 8 7.49 -16.48 -7.00
C SER A 8 7.32 -15.61 -8.26
N ASN A 9 6.79 -16.19 -9.35
CA ASN A 9 6.50 -15.48 -10.59
C ASN A 9 5.43 -14.40 -10.39
N LEU A 10 4.40 -14.71 -9.60
CA LEU A 10 3.33 -13.79 -9.23
C LEU A 10 3.86 -12.61 -8.38
N LEU A 11 4.68 -12.90 -7.37
CA LEU A 11 5.29 -11.85 -6.53
C LEU A 11 6.22 -10.95 -7.32
N ARG A 12 7.00 -11.52 -8.25
CA ARG A 12 7.86 -10.72 -9.15
C ARG A 12 7.01 -9.81 -10.04
N LEU A 13 5.95 -10.35 -10.63
CA LEU A 13 5.03 -9.58 -11.46
C LEU A 13 4.39 -8.43 -10.67
N TYR A 14 3.92 -8.70 -9.44
CA TYR A 14 3.37 -7.67 -8.56
C TYR A 14 4.38 -6.55 -8.26
N ARG A 15 5.61 -6.90 -7.92
CA ARG A 15 6.69 -5.92 -7.65
C ARG A 15 7.00 -5.09 -8.89
N ASP A 16 7.01 -5.70 -10.08
CA ASP A 16 7.24 -4.99 -11.33
C ASP A 16 6.11 -4.01 -11.64
N TYR A 17 4.86 -4.37 -11.40
CA TYR A 17 3.71 -3.45 -11.49
C TYR A 17 3.85 -2.28 -10.52
N MET A 18 4.13 -2.55 -9.25
CA MET A 18 4.31 -1.50 -8.23
C MET A 18 5.45 -0.55 -8.60
N ARG A 19 6.60 -1.07 -9.06
CA ARG A 19 7.74 -0.25 -9.47
C ARG A 19 7.41 0.61 -10.68
N THR A 20 6.70 0.06 -11.66
CA THR A 20 6.30 0.80 -12.87
C THR A 20 5.23 1.85 -12.56
N ALA A 21 4.28 1.54 -11.67
CA ALA A 21 3.29 2.51 -11.21
C ALA A 21 3.94 3.67 -10.43
N GLN A 22 5.01 3.42 -9.67
CA GLN A 22 5.77 4.47 -8.98
C GLN A 22 6.57 5.36 -9.94
N SER A 23 6.95 4.86 -11.12
CA SER A 23 7.76 5.62 -12.08
C SER A 23 6.96 6.64 -12.90
N PHE A 24 5.63 6.72 -12.76
CA PHE A 24 4.86 7.81 -13.35
C PHE A 24 5.22 9.14 -12.68
N SER A 25 5.48 10.15 -13.51
CA SER A 25 5.79 11.50 -13.03
C SER A 25 4.54 12.15 -12.41
N SER A 26 3.39 12.00 -13.08
CA SER A 26 2.11 12.51 -12.60
C SER A 26 1.59 11.78 -11.36
N TYR A 27 1.25 12.53 -10.31
CA TYR A 27 0.59 12.01 -9.11
C TYR A 27 -0.67 11.20 -9.39
N ASN A 28 -1.55 11.69 -10.27
CA ASN A 28 -2.82 11.03 -10.55
C ASN A 28 -2.61 9.63 -11.14
N PHE A 29 -1.71 9.50 -12.12
CA PHE A 29 -1.39 8.19 -12.69
C PHE A 29 -0.65 7.31 -11.69
N ARG A 30 0.33 7.85 -10.96
CA ARG A 30 1.08 7.12 -9.94
C ARG A 30 0.16 6.49 -8.88
N THR A 31 -0.76 7.28 -8.32
CA THR A 31 -1.70 6.82 -7.29
C THR A 31 -2.80 5.91 -7.85
N TYR A 32 -3.36 6.23 -9.02
CA TYR A 32 -4.35 5.41 -9.69
C TYR A 32 -3.81 4.01 -10.00
N PHE A 33 -2.66 3.92 -10.66
CA PHE A 33 -2.08 2.63 -11.06
C PHE A 33 -1.59 1.83 -9.86
N GLN A 34 -1.13 2.47 -8.78
CA GLN A 34 -0.84 1.76 -7.53
C GLN A 34 -2.09 1.11 -6.95
N ARG A 35 -3.18 1.88 -6.80
CA ARG A 35 -4.44 1.37 -6.26
C ARG A 35 -5.00 0.27 -7.15
N ARG A 36 -5.17 0.54 -8.45
CA ARG A 36 -5.70 -0.41 -9.43
C ARG A 36 -4.91 -1.71 -9.47
N SER A 37 -3.58 -1.63 -9.44
CA SER A 37 -2.73 -2.82 -9.43
C SER A 37 -2.89 -3.61 -8.12
N ARG A 38 -3.01 -2.97 -6.96
CA ARG A 38 -3.28 -3.68 -5.70
C ARG A 38 -4.62 -4.41 -5.75
N ASP A 39 -5.66 -3.75 -6.26
CA ASP A 39 -7.01 -4.32 -6.32
C ASP A 39 -7.08 -5.47 -7.33
N MET A 40 -6.46 -5.32 -8.50
CA MET A 40 -6.35 -6.37 -9.51
C MET A 40 -5.67 -7.64 -8.97
N PHE A 41 -4.59 -7.52 -8.20
CA PHE A 41 -3.91 -8.68 -7.62
C PHE A 41 -4.71 -9.28 -6.44
N ARG A 42 -5.39 -8.45 -5.65
CA ARG A 42 -6.27 -8.92 -4.58
C ARG A 42 -7.42 -9.73 -5.15
N SER A 43 -8.13 -9.22 -6.16
CA SER A 43 -9.28 -9.93 -6.74
C SER A 43 -8.88 -11.22 -7.45
N ALA A 44 -7.71 -11.26 -8.10
CA ALA A 44 -7.25 -12.45 -8.80
C ALA A 44 -6.72 -13.55 -7.86
N LEU A 45 -6.19 -13.17 -6.69
CA LEU A 45 -5.56 -14.11 -5.74
C LEU A 45 -6.44 -14.48 -4.56
N LEU A 46 -7.46 -13.68 -4.25
CA LEU A 46 -8.43 -13.97 -3.20
C LEU A 46 -9.67 -14.59 -3.85
N PRO A 47 -10.04 -15.81 -3.47
CA PRO A 47 -11.34 -16.37 -3.83
C PRO A 47 -12.49 -15.46 -3.33
N GLU A 48 -13.47 -15.20 -4.19
CA GLU A 48 -14.65 -14.34 -3.97
C GLU A 48 -15.45 -14.63 -2.68
N HIS A 49 -15.30 -15.80 -2.05
CA HIS A 49 -16.05 -16.20 -0.86
C HIS A 49 -15.67 -15.45 0.44
N VAL A 50 -14.64 -14.59 0.42
CA VAL A 50 -14.25 -13.73 1.57
C VAL A 50 -14.57 -12.24 1.30
N ALA A 51 -14.95 -11.88 0.08
CA ALA A 51 -15.16 -10.48 -0.31
C ALA A 51 -16.48 -9.88 0.20
N THR A 52 -17.42 -10.69 0.71
CA THR A 52 -18.70 -10.24 1.28
C THR A 52 -18.60 -9.70 2.70
N SER A 53 -17.44 -9.71 3.35
CA SER A 53 -17.30 -9.27 4.76
C SER A 53 -16.36 -8.07 4.95
N SER A 54 -16.32 -7.10 4.02
CA SER A 54 -15.71 -5.79 4.31
C SER A 54 -16.76 -4.84 4.94
N PRO A 55 -16.67 -4.51 6.25
CA PRO A 55 -17.64 -3.66 6.94
C PRO A 55 -17.45 -2.15 6.69
N TYR A 56 -16.57 -1.73 5.78
CA TYR A 56 -16.29 -0.32 5.52
C TYR A 56 -16.38 0.02 4.03
N SER A 57 -17.59 -0.08 3.49
CA SER A 57 -17.99 0.70 2.31
C SER A 57 -18.62 1.98 2.82
N GLN A 58 -17.83 3.05 2.93
CA GLN A 58 -18.39 4.38 3.20
C GLN A 58 -19.13 4.81 1.93
N SER A 59 -20.44 4.75 2.02
CA SER A 59 -21.44 5.24 1.08
C SER A 59 -21.08 6.62 0.50
N GLY A 60 -20.70 6.65 -0.78
CA GLY A 60 -20.83 7.83 -1.62
C GLY A 60 -22.17 7.78 -2.35
N ASN A 61 -23.27 8.03 -1.62
CA ASN A 61 -24.59 8.22 -2.20
C ASN A 61 -24.76 9.72 -2.48
N VAL A 62 -24.79 10.12 -3.76
CA VAL A 62 -25.71 11.12 -4.37
C VAL A 62 -25.42 11.14 -5.88
N THR A 63 -26.23 10.38 -6.64
CA THR A 63 -26.96 10.73 -7.88
C THR A 63 -27.31 9.45 -8.66
N GLU A 64 -28.60 9.12 -8.64
CA GLU A 64 -29.35 8.06 -9.32
C GLU A 64 -29.38 8.21 -10.87
N PRO A 65 -30.19 7.46 -11.66
CA PRO A 65 -29.96 6.11 -12.16
C PRO A 65 -30.13 6.02 -13.70
N VAL A 66 -29.24 5.33 -14.42
CA VAL A 66 -29.54 4.84 -15.79
C VAL A 66 -28.95 3.46 -16.03
N SER A 67 -29.78 2.44 -15.82
CA SER A 67 -29.57 1.05 -16.25
C SER A 67 -29.48 0.99 -17.80
N PRO A 68 -28.81 -0.02 -18.40
CA PRO A 68 -29.37 -1.37 -18.38
C PRO A 68 -28.35 -2.48 -18.12
N SER A 69 -28.78 -3.41 -17.28
CA SER A 69 -28.26 -4.76 -17.11
C SER A 69 -27.96 -5.45 -18.44
N THR A 70 -26.71 -5.38 -18.89
CA THR A 70 -26.11 -6.34 -19.82
C THR A 70 -24.65 -6.48 -19.43
N LEU A 71 -24.16 -7.72 -19.30
CA LEU A 71 -22.79 -8.10 -18.87
C LEU A 71 -22.55 -8.33 -17.36
N THR A 72 -23.55 -8.74 -16.61
CA THR A 72 -23.32 -9.58 -15.42
C THR A 72 -23.92 -10.96 -15.64
N SER A 73 -23.28 -11.75 -16.52
CA SER A 73 -23.37 -13.20 -16.37
C SER A 73 -22.66 -13.55 -15.07
N THR A 74 -23.42 -13.65 -13.98
CA THR A 74 -23.05 -14.46 -12.83
C THR A 74 -22.73 -15.86 -13.36
N PRO A 75 -21.48 -16.36 -13.25
CA PRO A 75 -21.26 -17.78 -13.49
C PRO A 75 -22.01 -18.57 -12.41
N PRO A 76 -22.60 -19.73 -12.74
CA PRO A 76 -23.23 -20.58 -11.75
C PRO A 76 -22.17 -21.05 -10.76
N THR A 77 -22.39 -20.74 -9.49
CA THR A 77 -21.67 -21.30 -8.35
C THR A 77 -21.91 -22.81 -8.34
N GLY A 78 -20.97 -23.57 -8.90
CA GLY A 78 -21.02 -25.03 -8.91
C GLY A 78 -19.77 -25.63 -9.55
N LEU A 79 -18.82 -26.05 -8.71
CA LEU A 79 -17.64 -26.87 -9.05
C LEU A 79 -16.61 -26.21 -9.99
N SER A 80 -15.86 -25.19 -9.54
CA SER A 80 -14.56 -24.91 -10.15
C SER A 80 -13.55 -25.97 -9.68
N SER A 81 -13.33 -27.01 -10.49
CA SER A 81 -12.28 -28.01 -10.25
C SER A 81 -10.89 -27.33 -10.26
N PRO A 82 -9.92 -27.72 -9.41
CA PRO A 82 -8.61 -27.06 -9.33
C PRO A 82 -7.88 -26.94 -10.68
N ALA A 83 -8.09 -27.89 -11.58
CA ALA A 83 -7.52 -27.86 -12.93
C ALA A 83 -7.98 -26.66 -13.76
N THR A 84 -9.25 -26.23 -13.64
CA THR A 84 -9.74 -25.05 -14.37
C THR A 84 -9.25 -23.75 -13.75
N GLN A 85 -9.08 -23.72 -12.43
CA GLN A 85 -8.50 -22.58 -11.71
C GLN A 85 -7.06 -22.30 -12.14
N ASP A 86 -6.24 -23.36 -12.32
CA ASP A 86 -4.87 -23.25 -12.79
C ASP A 86 -4.77 -22.69 -14.22
N GLU A 87 -5.67 -23.12 -15.10
CA GLU A 87 -5.75 -22.62 -16.48
C GLU A 87 -6.17 -21.14 -16.52
N MET A 88 -7.19 -20.76 -15.73
CA MET A 88 -7.63 -19.37 -15.59
C MET A 88 -6.51 -18.48 -15.04
N LEU A 89 -5.79 -18.93 -14.00
CA LEU A 89 -4.69 -18.20 -13.41
C LEU A 89 -3.54 -18.02 -14.42
N LYS A 90 -3.26 -19.04 -15.22
CA LYS A 90 -2.28 -18.96 -16.30
C LYS A 90 -2.69 -17.93 -17.36
N ALA A 91 -3.94 -17.96 -17.83
CA ALA A 91 -4.45 -17.02 -18.81
C ALA A 91 -4.40 -15.57 -18.27
N TRP A 92 -4.81 -15.37 -17.02
CA TRP A 92 -4.71 -14.08 -16.34
C TRP A 92 -3.27 -13.60 -16.23
N TYR A 93 -2.33 -14.47 -15.85
CA TYR A 93 -0.91 -14.14 -15.74
C TYR A 93 -0.32 -13.70 -17.09
N ASP A 94 -0.66 -14.40 -18.17
CA ASP A 94 -0.23 -14.06 -19.52
C ASP A 94 -0.80 -12.70 -19.99
N SER A 95 -2.05 -12.40 -19.64
CA SER A 95 -2.65 -11.08 -19.88
C SER A 95 -1.94 -9.98 -19.09
N ALA A 96 -1.74 -10.19 -17.78
CA ALA A 96 -1.10 -9.23 -16.89
C ALA A 96 0.34 -8.90 -17.33
N ARG A 97 1.06 -9.84 -17.96
CA ARG A 97 2.38 -9.56 -18.56
C ARG A 97 2.30 -8.60 -19.74
N LYS A 98 1.26 -8.71 -20.58
CA LYS A 98 1.02 -7.81 -21.71
C LYS A 98 0.65 -6.42 -21.22
N ASP A 99 -0.24 -6.35 -20.22
CA ASP A 99 -0.68 -5.11 -19.58
C ASP A 99 0.48 -4.38 -18.88
N LEU A 100 1.38 -5.13 -18.22
CA LEU A 100 2.62 -4.58 -17.68
C LEU A 100 3.46 -3.90 -18.78
N ALA A 101 3.55 -4.50 -19.97
CA ALA A 101 4.30 -3.90 -21.07
C ALA A 101 3.65 -2.59 -21.56
N VAL A 102 2.31 -2.53 -21.58
CA VAL A 102 1.57 -1.28 -21.85
C VAL A 102 1.89 -0.25 -20.77
N LEU A 103 1.78 -0.63 -19.49
CA LEU A 103 2.04 0.25 -18.35
C LEU A 103 3.45 0.85 -18.40
N ARG A 104 4.47 0.05 -18.76
CA ARG A 104 5.86 0.52 -18.93
C ARG A 104 5.99 1.58 -20.02
N ARG A 105 5.35 1.37 -21.18
CA ARG A 105 5.37 2.35 -22.26
C ARG A 105 4.67 3.64 -21.86
N SER A 106 3.49 3.52 -21.24
CA SER A 106 2.74 4.68 -20.74
C SER A 106 3.53 5.47 -19.69
N ALA A 107 4.25 4.80 -18.81
CA ALA A 107 5.12 5.45 -17.83
C ALA A 107 6.26 6.23 -18.53
N LEU A 108 6.89 5.65 -19.54
CA LEU A 108 7.95 6.30 -20.31
C LEU A 108 7.42 7.54 -21.04
N THR A 109 6.29 7.44 -21.73
CA THR A 109 5.67 8.60 -22.40
C THR A 109 5.31 9.68 -21.38
N ASN A 110 4.76 9.30 -20.22
CA ASN A 110 4.45 10.26 -19.16
C ASN A 110 5.69 10.97 -18.59
N GLN A 111 6.85 10.31 -18.58
CA GLN A 111 8.12 10.93 -18.19
C GLN A 111 8.60 11.93 -19.25
N MET A 112 8.52 11.58 -20.53
CA MET A 112 8.97 12.44 -21.64
C MET A 112 8.15 13.73 -21.74
N TYR A 113 6.85 13.65 -21.46
CA TYR A 113 5.93 14.78 -21.52
C TYR A 113 5.43 15.18 -20.11
N ALA A 114 6.31 15.10 -19.11
CA ALA A 114 5.97 15.52 -17.76
C ALA A 114 5.75 17.05 -17.70
N GLY A 115 4.65 17.46 -17.09
CA GLY A 115 4.36 18.86 -16.78
C GLY A 115 4.83 19.27 -15.37
N GLU A 116 4.46 20.47 -14.95
CA GLU A 116 4.68 20.93 -13.58
C GLU A 116 3.98 20.02 -12.56
N LYS A 117 4.61 19.83 -11.41
CA LYS A 117 4.03 19.03 -10.33
C LYS A 117 2.81 19.72 -9.74
N LEU A 118 1.80 18.93 -9.41
CA LEU A 118 0.59 19.45 -8.76
C LEU A 118 0.95 20.02 -7.37
N VAL A 119 0.16 20.98 -6.89
CA VAL A 119 0.32 21.58 -5.54
C VAL A 119 0.35 20.51 -4.44
N VAL A 120 -0.40 19.42 -4.63
CA VAL A 120 -0.46 18.27 -3.72
C VAL A 120 0.81 17.42 -3.68
N GLU A 121 1.74 17.61 -4.61
CA GLU A 121 3.01 16.89 -4.68
C GLU A 121 4.17 17.61 -4.00
N GLN A 122 3.98 18.87 -3.61
CA GLN A 122 5.03 19.61 -2.92
C GLN A 122 5.31 18.92 -1.59
N PRO A 123 6.52 18.39 -1.36
CA PRO A 123 6.85 17.87 -0.06
C PRO A 123 6.73 19.03 0.90
N ARG A 124 5.79 18.94 1.85
CA ARG A 124 5.84 19.80 3.03
C ARG A 124 7.11 19.43 3.74
N LEU A 125 8.19 20.17 3.46
CA LEU A 125 9.29 20.28 4.37
C LEU A 125 8.67 20.80 5.66
N VAL A 126 8.41 19.89 6.59
CA VAL A 126 8.30 20.25 8.00
C VAL A 126 9.70 20.73 8.35
N VAL A 127 10.01 21.98 8.00
CA VAL A 127 11.10 22.72 8.60
C VAL A 127 10.66 22.87 10.04
N GLY A 128 10.99 21.86 10.84
CA GLY A 128 10.87 21.90 12.28
C GLY A 128 11.73 23.03 12.77
N GLY A 129 11.12 24.20 12.96
CA GLY A 129 11.58 25.14 13.97
C GLY A 129 11.55 24.41 15.30
N GLY A 130 12.73 24.05 15.79
CA GLY A 130 12.87 23.24 17.00
C GLY A 130 14.32 22.89 17.31
N GLY A 131 15.24 23.83 17.08
CA GLY A 131 16.57 23.77 17.67
C GLY A 131 16.47 24.04 19.17
N ALA A 132 16.22 23.00 19.96
CA ALA A 132 16.40 22.98 21.41
C ALA A 132 16.41 21.50 21.85
N GLY A 133 17.59 20.95 22.06
CA GLY A 133 17.78 19.55 22.45
C GLY A 133 19.25 19.11 22.46
N GLY A 134 20.18 20.07 22.46
CA GLY A 134 21.62 19.82 22.48
C GLY A 134 22.18 19.57 23.89
N GLU A 135 21.36 19.70 24.93
CA GLU A 135 21.79 19.62 26.33
C GLU A 135 21.73 18.20 26.95
N ALA A 136 21.33 17.16 26.23
CA ALA A 136 21.29 15.80 26.78
C ALA A 136 22.66 15.07 26.85
N ALA A 137 23.78 15.76 26.59
CA ALA A 137 25.11 15.16 26.52
C ALA A 137 26.10 15.79 27.52
N THR A 138 25.79 15.81 28.81
CA THR A 138 26.83 15.77 29.86
C THR A 138 26.24 15.31 31.20
N GLY A 139 26.93 14.37 31.87
CA GLY A 139 26.79 14.20 33.31
C GLY A 139 26.29 12.84 33.80
N GLY A 140 27.23 11.96 34.16
CA GLY A 140 27.19 11.34 35.49
C GLY A 140 26.67 9.91 35.57
N SER A 141 27.51 8.95 35.19
CA SER A 141 27.47 7.60 35.76
C SER A 141 27.83 7.66 37.26
N GLY A 142 26.83 7.70 38.13
CA GLY A 142 26.98 7.61 39.58
C GLY A 142 26.16 6.45 40.13
N GLN A 143 26.83 5.40 40.59
CA GLN A 143 26.24 4.25 41.29
C GLN A 143 25.52 4.67 42.59
N PRO A 144 24.43 4.00 43.00
CA PRO A 144 23.84 4.21 44.32
C PRO A 144 24.65 3.48 45.39
N VAL A 145 25.28 4.22 46.30
CA VAL A 145 25.79 3.65 47.57
C VAL A 145 24.73 3.83 48.66
N SER A 146 24.31 2.71 49.25
CA SER A 146 23.48 2.65 50.44
C SER A 146 24.34 2.90 51.69
N GLY A 147 23.90 3.77 52.60
CA GLY A 147 24.53 4.03 53.89
C GLY A 147 23.61 4.85 54.82
N PRO A 148 23.74 4.73 56.15
CA PRO A 148 22.59 4.42 57.02
C PRO A 148 21.85 5.63 57.61
N GLN A 149 20.57 5.35 57.86
CA GLN A 149 19.58 6.09 58.62
C GLN A 149 19.98 6.19 60.11
N SER A 150 20.08 7.41 60.65
CA SER A 150 20.10 7.78 62.08
C SER A 150 20.29 9.30 62.15
N GLY A 151 19.58 10.13 62.91
CA GLY A 151 18.58 9.94 63.96
C GLY A 151 18.40 11.31 64.64
N GLY A 152 17.19 11.61 65.13
CA GLY A 152 16.89 12.81 65.91
C GLY A 152 16.74 14.06 65.03
N GLY A 153 15.68 14.85 65.13
CA GLY A 153 15.07 15.36 66.35
C GLY A 153 14.95 16.87 66.13
N ALA A 154 13.76 17.41 66.35
CA ALA A 154 13.37 18.77 65.96
C ALA A 154 13.98 19.87 66.90
N PRO A 155 13.53 21.14 66.81
CA PRO A 155 14.29 22.37 66.49
C PRO A 155 14.55 23.19 67.80
N PRO A 156 14.61 24.55 67.91
CA PRO A 156 14.73 25.66 66.95
C PRO A 156 15.76 26.77 67.37
N SER A 157 15.75 27.86 66.59
CA SER A 157 15.98 29.27 66.99
C SER A 157 17.36 29.71 67.51
N GLY A 158 18.02 30.56 66.71
CA GLY A 158 19.19 31.36 67.06
C GLY A 158 19.89 31.86 65.82
#